data_AF-A0A969N3D9-F1
#
_entry.id   AF-A0A969N3D9-F1
#
_cell.length_a   1.000
_cell.length_b   1.000
_cell.length_c   1.000
_cell.angle_alpha   90.00
_cell.angle_beta   90.00
_cell.angle_gamma   90.00
#
_symmetry.space_group_name_H-M   'P 1'
#
loop_
_entity.id
_entity.type
_entity.pdbx_description
1 polymer ?
#
loop_
_entity_poly.entity_id
_entity_poly.type
_entity_poly.pdbx_seq_one_letter_code
_entity_poly.pdbx_strand_id
1 'polypeptide(L)'
;MINSRLAIAVCTVLTAALTQPCLSQTAGVPAPDRNGDFTTALQPGNRGNVYPTRKWLVVDPDPTYLNCRATPDGEIRARIAPGAILSAVFWEAGSAAGDAIILHNGTYWLRVSGTDPLTVGTPGICYVRANRRYIAPISEDAIQGELFRQ
;
A
#
# COMPACT_ATOMS: atom_id res chain seq x y z
N MET A 1 -31.96 57.19 54.23
CA MET A 1 -32.15 55.72 54.09
C MET A 1 -32.43 55.46 52.61
N ILE A 2 -31.80 54.60 51.81
CA ILE A 2 -30.69 53.65 51.88
C ILE A 2 -30.13 53.57 50.43
N ASN A 3 -28.80 53.45 50.33
CA ASN A 3 -27.93 53.16 49.20
C ASN A 3 -28.48 52.28 48.05
N SER A 4 -27.95 52.44 46.83
CA SER A 4 -27.33 51.28 46.15
C SER A 4 -26.43 51.65 44.97
N ARG A 5 -25.30 50.94 44.91
CA ARG A 5 -24.23 51.02 43.90
C ARG A 5 -24.34 49.85 42.91
N LEU A 6 -23.60 49.98 41.80
CA LEU A 6 -23.05 48.91 40.92
C LEU A 6 -24.08 48.19 40.02
N ALA A 7 -23.76 47.70 38.82
CA ALA A 7 -22.47 47.21 38.34
C ALA A 7 -22.28 47.40 36.82
N ILE A 8 -21.01 47.55 36.46
CA ILE A 8 -20.47 47.51 35.09
C ILE A 8 -20.51 46.05 34.61
N ALA A 9 -21.12 45.79 33.45
CA ALA A 9 -21.02 44.49 32.79
C ALA A 9 -20.00 44.59 31.64
N VAL A 10 -18.77 44.16 31.90
CA VAL A 10 -17.73 43.94 30.88
C VAL A 10 -18.08 42.64 30.15
N CYS A 11 -18.42 42.75 28.86
CA CYS A 11 -18.73 41.59 28.02
C CYS A 11 -17.43 41.05 27.40
N THR A 12 -16.71 40.20 28.14
CA THR A 12 -15.58 39.44 27.61
C THR A 12 -16.08 38.39 26.62
N VAL A 13 -15.87 38.64 25.32
CA VAL A 13 -16.13 37.66 24.27
C VAL A 13 -15.00 36.63 24.27
N LEU A 14 -15.29 35.43 24.79
CA LEU A 14 -14.39 34.28 24.71
C LEU A 14 -14.50 33.66 23.31
N THR A 15 -13.57 33.94 22.41
CA THR A 15 -13.47 33.24 21.13
C THR A 15 -12.90 31.85 21.34
N ALA A 16 -13.77 30.84 21.47
CA ALA A 16 -13.37 29.44 21.44
C ALA A 16 -12.95 29.07 20.01
N ALA A 17 -11.65 28.87 19.80
CA ALA A 17 -11.13 28.31 18.55
C ALA A 17 -11.59 26.85 18.44
N LEU A 18 -12.51 26.57 17.52
CA LEU A 18 -12.91 25.22 17.15
C LEU A 18 -11.73 24.53 16.45
N THR A 19 -10.95 23.74 17.20
CA THR A 19 -9.99 22.81 16.62
C THR A 19 -10.76 21.65 15.99
N GLN A 20 -11.12 21.78 14.71
CA GLN A 20 -11.64 20.65 13.97
C GLN A 20 -10.52 19.61 13.81
N PRO A 21 -10.73 18.34 14.18
CA PRO A 21 -9.78 17.29 13.82
C PRO A 21 -9.79 17.16 12.30
N CYS A 22 -8.68 17.53 11.66
CA CYS A 22 -8.46 17.21 10.26
C CYS A 22 -8.28 15.69 10.17
N LEU A 23 -9.25 15.00 9.58
CA LEU A 23 -9.09 13.60 9.22
C LEU A 23 -8.13 13.54 8.02
N SER A 24 -6.84 13.39 8.33
CA SER A 24 -5.81 13.09 7.33
C SER A 24 -6.12 11.73 6.72
N GLN A 25 -6.40 11.70 5.42
CA GLN A 25 -6.58 10.46 4.67
C GLN A 25 -5.21 9.90 4.35
N THR A 26 -4.71 8.97 5.17
CA THR A 26 -3.55 8.16 4.78
C THR A 26 -4.02 7.27 3.64
N ALA A 27 -3.37 7.36 2.47
CA ALA A 27 -3.53 6.41 1.40
C ALA A 27 -3.15 5.03 1.93
N GLY A 28 -4.16 4.18 2.17
CA GLY A 28 -3.96 2.85 2.74
C GLY A 28 -3.21 1.95 1.77
N VAL A 29 -2.45 1.00 2.30
CA VAL A 29 -1.85 -0.10 1.54
C VAL A 29 -2.27 -1.43 2.16
N PRO A 30 -2.35 -2.53 1.39
CA PRO A 30 -2.77 -3.83 1.89
C PRO A 30 -1.98 -4.23 3.13
N ALA A 31 -2.69 -4.64 4.18
CA ALA A 31 -2.07 -5.09 5.42
C ALA A 31 -1.80 -6.60 5.33
N PRO A 32 -0.60 -7.06 5.72
CA PRO A 32 -0.32 -8.48 5.80
C PRO A 32 -1.04 -9.10 7.01
N ASP A 33 -1.27 -10.41 6.96
CA ASP A 33 -1.82 -11.18 8.06
C ASP A 33 -0.80 -11.42 9.20
N ARG A 34 -1.16 -12.26 10.18
CA ARG A 34 -0.28 -12.59 11.32
C ARG A 34 0.99 -13.32 10.92
N ASN A 35 0.98 -14.05 9.80
CA ASN A 35 2.14 -14.74 9.24
C ASN A 35 2.99 -13.80 8.36
N GLY A 36 2.52 -12.58 8.15
CA GLY A 36 3.14 -11.62 7.26
C GLY A 36 2.72 -11.79 5.80
N ASP A 37 1.76 -12.66 5.49
CA ASP A 37 1.30 -12.90 4.13
C ASP A 37 0.28 -11.84 3.72
N PHE A 38 0.43 -11.32 2.50
CA PHE A 38 -0.61 -10.52 1.88
C PHE A 38 -1.58 -11.48 1.21
N THR A 39 -2.86 -11.39 1.58
CA THR A 39 -3.91 -12.26 1.03
C THR A 39 -4.63 -11.63 -0.17
N THR A 40 -4.43 -10.33 -0.38
CA THR A 40 -5.04 -9.54 -1.46
C THR A 40 -4.14 -8.38 -1.86
N ALA A 41 -4.11 -8.04 -3.15
CA ALA A 41 -3.51 -6.79 -3.63
C ALA A 41 -4.52 -5.64 -3.69
N LEU A 42 -5.75 -5.85 -3.21
CA LEU A 42 -6.79 -4.85 -3.14
C LEU A 42 -6.74 -4.13 -1.80
N GLN A 43 -6.86 -2.81 -1.85
CA GLN A 43 -6.95 -1.95 -0.67
C GLN A 43 -8.41 -1.53 -0.44
N PRO A 44 -8.96 -1.75 0.77
CA PRO A 44 -10.23 -1.16 1.16
C PRO A 44 -10.14 0.37 1.23
N GLY A 45 -11.08 1.05 0.58
CA GLY A 45 -11.26 2.49 0.64
C GLY A 45 -12.34 2.90 1.65
N ASN A 46 -12.32 4.18 2.03
CA ASN A 46 -13.17 4.75 3.09
C ASN A 46 -14.69 4.76 2.79
N ARG A 47 -15.11 4.40 1.57
CA ARG A 47 -16.52 4.40 1.13
C ARG A 47 -17.00 3.03 0.63
N GLY A 48 -16.32 1.95 1.02
CA GLY A 48 -16.64 0.59 0.54
C GLY A 48 -16.12 0.29 -0.86
N ASN A 49 -15.41 1.24 -1.50
CA ASN A 49 -14.66 0.99 -2.72
C ASN A 49 -13.40 0.17 -2.43
N VAL A 50 -12.91 -0.56 -3.42
CA VAL A 50 -11.61 -1.24 -3.36
C VAL A 50 -10.69 -0.71 -4.45
N TYR A 51 -9.42 -0.49 -4.13
CA TYR A 51 -8.42 0.05 -5.04
C TYR A 51 -7.31 -0.98 -5.29
N PRO A 52 -6.94 -1.26 -6.54
CA PRO A 52 -5.85 -2.19 -6.83
C PRO A 52 -4.51 -1.55 -6.46
N THR A 53 -3.72 -2.24 -5.65
CA THR A 53 -2.32 -1.87 -5.37
C THR A 53 -1.44 -2.43 -6.47
N ARG A 54 -1.09 -1.57 -7.44
CA ARG A 54 -0.35 -2.01 -8.63
C ARG A 54 1.15 -2.05 -8.44
N LYS A 55 1.70 -1.32 -7.47
CA LYS A 55 3.15 -1.17 -7.29
C LYS A 55 3.61 -1.79 -5.98
N TRP A 56 4.69 -2.54 -6.05
CA TRP A 56 5.26 -3.29 -4.93
C TRP A 56 6.77 -3.16 -4.94
N LEU A 57 7.36 -2.82 -3.79
CA LEU A 57 8.80 -2.76 -3.59
C LEU A 57 9.32 -4.15 -3.20
N VAL A 58 10.44 -4.58 -3.78
CA VAL A 58 11.18 -5.75 -3.30
C VAL A 58 12.01 -5.35 -2.08
N VAL A 59 11.75 -5.97 -0.94
CA VAL A 59 12.40 -5.70 0.36
C VAL A 59 13.09 -6.94 0.93
N ASP A 60 13.37 -7.93 0.09
CA ASP A 60 14.01 -9.19 0.52
C ASP A 60 15.27 -8.93 1.36
N PRO A 61 15.31 -9.35 2.65
CA PRO A 61 16.42 -9.07 3.54
C PRO A 61 17.66 -9.91 3.23
N ASP A 62 17.49 -10.98 2.45
CA ASP A 62 18.60 -11.79 2.00
C ASP A 62 19.19 -11.17 0.73
N PRO A 63 20.52 -10.94 0.64
CA PRO A 63 21.15 -10.40 -0.57
C PRO A 63 21.01 -11.30 -1.82
N THR A 64 20.31 -12.43 -1.73
CA THR A 64 20.23 -13.48 -2.76
C THR A 64 19.19 -13.28 -3.87
N TYR A 65 18.63 -12.08 -4.01
CA TYR A 65 17.58 -11.74 -4.99
C TYR A 65 16.26 -12.48 -4.73
N LEU A 66 15.14 -11.79 -4.95
CA LEU A 66 13.82 -12.38 -4.91
C LEU A 66 13.58 -13.25 -6.15
N ASN A 67 13.20 -14.51 -5.92
CA ASN A 67 12.91 -15.45 -7.01
C ASN A 67 11.56 -15.15 -7.66
N CYS A 68 11.56 -14.90 -8.98
CA CYS A 68 10.36 -14.84 -9.79
C CYS A 68 10.17 -16.15 -10.56
N ARG A 69 9.04 -16.82 -10.31
CA ARG A 69 8.76 -18.17 -10.84
C ARG A 69 7.73 -18.16 -11.96
N ALA A 70 7.82 -19.12 -12.87
CA ALA A 70 6.89 -19.26 -14.00
C ALA A 70 5.44 -19.48 -13.52
N THR A 71 5.30 -20.27 -12.47
CA THR A 71 4.07 -20.56 -11.74
C THR A 71 4.38 -20.49 -10.25
N PRO A 72 3.37 -20.39 -9.36
CA PRO A 72 3.56 -20.69 -7.95
C PRO A 72 4.32 -22.00 -7.76
N ASP A 73 5.33 -21.99 -6.90
CA ASP A 73 6.24 -23.12 -6.61
C ASP A 73 7.01 -23.73 -7.81
N GLY A 74 6.85 -23.19 -9.02
CA GLY A 74 7.47 -23.71 -10.25
C GLY A 74 8.91 -23.23 -10.48
N GLU A 75 9.41 -23.43 -11.70
CA GLU A 75 10.76 -23.05 -12.08
C GLU A 75 11.05 -21.55 -11.93
N ILE A 76 12.27 -21.22 -11.50
CA ILE A 76 12.74 -19.84 -11.38
C ILE A 76 13.05 -19.32 -12.79
N ARG A 77 12.35 -18.26 -13.20
CA ARG A 77 12.55 -17.59 -14.50
C ARG A 77 13.49 -16.41 -14.42
N ALA A 78 13.44 -15.70 -13.29
CA ALA A 78 14.20 -14.50 -13.08
C ALA A 78 14.49 -14.31 -11.59
N ARG A 79 15.50 -13.48 -11.33
CA ARG A 79 15.89 -13.03 -9.99
C ARG A 79 15.83 -11.52 -9.96
N ILE A 80 15.22 -10.97 -8.91
CA ILE A 80 14.93 -9.54 -8.79
C ILE A 80 15.69 -8.98 -7.61
N ALA A 81 16.47 -7.92 -7.81
CA ALA A 81 17.25 -7.34 -6.73
C ALA A 81 16.34 -6.66 -5.67
N PRO A 82 16.75 -6.61 -4.40
CA PRO A 82 16.15 -5.70 -3.42
C PRO A 82 16.16 -4.25 -3.94
N GLY A 83 15.08 -3.51 -3.68
CA GLY A 83 14.88 -2.14 -4.17
C GLY A 83 14.16 -2.03 -5.51
N ALA A 84 14.00 -3.12 -6.26
CA ALA A 84 13.25 -3.11 -7.51
C ALA A 84 11.74 -2.87 -7.29
N ILE A 85 11.08 -2.24 -8.27
CA ILE A 85 9.63 -2.02 -8.23
C ILE A 85 8.92 -3.00 -9.19
N LEU A 86 8.02 -3.79 -8.62
CA LEU A 86 7.18 -4.74 -9.34
C LEU A 86 5.83 -4.13 -9.69
N SER A 87 5.32 -4.50 -10.85
CA SER A 87 3.96 -4.16 -11.27
C SER A 87 3.06 -5.38 -11.12
N ALA A 88 2.07 -5.31 -10.22
CA ALA A 88 1.08 -6.36 -10.03
C ALA A 88 0.18 -6.48 -11.26
N VAL A 89 -0.07 -7.72 -11.71
CA VAL A 89 -0.87 -8.00 -12.90
C VAL A 89 -2.16 -8.69 -12.51
N PHE A 90 -3.22 -7.89 -12.42
CA PHE A 90 -4.59 -8.32 -12.15
C PHE A 90 -5.17 -9.09 -13.35
N TRP A 91 -6.03 -10.06 -13.10
CA TRP A 91 -6.62 -10.93 -14.12
C TRP A 91 -7.74 -10.22 -14.91
N GLU A 92 -8.40 -9.24 -14.27
CA GLU A 92 -9.37 -8.35 -14.87
C GLU A 92 -9.08 -6.92 -14.44
N ALA A 93 -9.03 -6.00 -15.40
CA ALA A 93 -8.79 -4.60 -15.10
C ALA A 93 -10.00 -4.00 -14.36
N GLY A 94 -9.87 -3.81 -13.05
CA GLY A 94 -10.83 -3.04 -12.25
C GLY A 94 -11.93 -3.84 -11.55
N SER A 95 -11.86 -5.17 -11.48
CA SER A 95 -12.79 -5.98 -10.69
C SER A 95 -12.08 -6.65 -9.50
N ALA A 96 -12.76 -6.71 -8.35
CA ALA A 96 -12.31 -7.48 -7.19
C ALA A 96 -12.26 -9.00 -7.45
N ALA A 97 -12.76 -9.44 -8.62
CA ALA A 97 -12.76 -10.83 -9.05
C ALA A 97 -11.43 -11.28 -9.69
N GLY A 98 -10.53 -10.34 -10.02
CA GLY A 98 -9.25 -10.60 -10.68
C GLY A 98 -8.03 -10.20 -9.88
N ASP A 99 -7.99 -10.49 -8.57
CA ASP A 99 -6.85 -10.16 -7.69
C ASP A 99 -5.51 -10.64 -8.29
N ALA A 100 -4.45 -9.87 -8.06
CA ALA A 100 -3.10 -10.23 -8.45
C ALA A 100 -2.45 -11.22 -7.47
N ILE A 101 -3.00 -11.35 -6.25
CA ILE A 101 -2.56 -12.34 -5.27
C ILE A 101 -3.43 -13.60 -5.36
N ILE A 102 -2.76 -14.75 -5.44
CA ILE A 102 -3.40 -16.07 -5.47
C ILE A 102 -2.88 -16.95 -4.34
N LEU A 103 -3.75 -17.81 -3.81
CA LEU A 103 -3.37 -18.88 -2.88
C LEU A 103 -3.03 -20.15 -3.67
N HIS A 104 -1.84 -20.69 -3.46
CA HIS A 104 -1.40 -21.96 -4.03
C HIS A 104 -0.65 -22.79 -2.98
N ASN A 105 -1.07 -24.04 -2.78
CA ASN A 105 -0.48 -24.96 -1.80
C ASN A 105 -0.29 -24.35 -0.40
N GLY A 106 -1.27 -23.58 0.06
CA GLY A 106 -1.23 -22.94 1.38
C GLY A 106 -0.31 -21.73 1.48
N THR A 107 0.22 -21.22 0.37
CA THR A 107 0.87 -19.90 0.37
C THR A 107 0.39 -18.92 -0.69
N TYR A 108 0.48 -17.64 -0.37
CA TYR A 108 0.14 -16.54 -1.23
C TYR A 108 1.30 -16.15 -2.16
N TRP A 109 0.92 -15.94 -3.42
CA TRP A 109 1.81 -15.57 -4.51
C TRP A 109 1.27 -14.33 -5.20
N LEU A 110 2.12 -13.32 -5.37
CA LEU A 110 1.81 -12.12 -6.12
C LEU A 110 2.23 -12.33 -7.57
N ARG A 111 1.29 -12.15 -8.48
CA ARG A 111 1.53 -12.13 -9.92
C ARG A 111 2.02 -10.76 -10.35
N VAL A 112 3.18 -10.74 -11.00
CA VAL A 112 3.87 -9.51 -11.38
C VAL A 112 4.37 -9.53 -12.81
N SER A 113 4.54 -8.34 -13.39
CA SER A 113 5.35 -8.12 -14.57
C SER A 113 6.63 -7.37 -14.18
N GLY A 114 7.77 -7.91 -14.60
CA GLY A 114 9.06 -7.26 -14.44
C GLY A 114 9.37 -6.37 -15.64
N THR A 115 9.52 -5.07 -15.41
CA THR A 115 10.07 -4.12 -16.40
C THR A 115 11.33 -3.43 -15.88
N ASP A 116 11.81 -3.83 -14.71
CA ASP A 116 12.87 -3.15 -13.97
C ASP A 116 14.27 -3.62 -14.45
N PRO A 117 15.23 -2.70 -14.69
CA PRO A 117 16.60 -3.02 -15.08
C PRO A 117 17.36 -3.86 -14.02
N LEU A 118 16.87 -3.93 -12.79
CA LEU A 118 17.44 -4.75 -11.70
C LEU A 118 17.01 -6.22 -11.73
N THR A 119 16.34 -6.64 -12.81
CA THR A 119 15.93 -8.02 -13.02
C THR A 119 16.95 -8.78 -13.85
N VAL A 120 17.45 -9.91 -13.34
CA VAL A 120 18.30 -10.84 -14.09
C VAL A 120 17.43 -11.97 -14.65
N GLY A 121 17.34 -12.06 -15.98
CA GLY A 121 16.52 -13.06 -16.71
C GLY A 121 15.46 -12.42 -17.62
N THR A 122 14.53 -13.23 -18.13
CA THR A 122 13.35 -12.74 -18.89
C THR A 122 12.11 -12.82 -18.00
N PRO A 123 11.83 -11.78 -17.18
CA PRO A 123 10.81 -11.88 -16.15
C PRO A 123 9.43 -12.18 -16.73
N GLY A 124 9.09 -11.57 -17.87
CA GLY A 124 7.75 -11.67 -18.43
C GLY A 124 6.69 -11.44 -17.34
N ILE A 125 5.62 -12.22 -17.37
CA ILE A 125 4.74 -12.41 -16.22
C ILE A 125 5.27 -13.58 -15.40
N CYS A 126 5.44 -13.37 -14.10
CA CYS A 126 5.93 -14.37 -13.15
C CYS A 126 5.31 -14.15 -11.75
N TYR A 127 5.65 -15.03 -10.82
CA TYR A 127 5.10 -15.05 -9.46
C TYR A 127 6.20 -14.91 -8.40
N VAL A 128 5.96 -14.04 -7.43
CA VAL A 128 6.81 -13.86 -6.24
C VAL A 128 6.03 -14.18 -4.97
N ARG A 129 6.73 -14.46 -3.87
CA ARG A 129 6.08 -14.72 -2.58
C ARG A 129 5.41 -13.46 -2.05
N ALA A 130 4.11 -13.54 -1.76
CA ALA A 130 3.34 -12.43 -1.23
C ALA A 130 3.46 -12.36 0.30
N ASN A 131 4.65 -12.04 0.80
CA ASN A 131 4.91 -11.89 2.22
C ASN A 131 5.71 -10.60 2.48
N ARG A 132 5.43 -9.93 3.60
CA ARG A 132 6.09 -8.69 4.03
C ARG A 132 7.60 -8.80 4.20
N ARG A 133 8.12 -10.02 4.32
CA ARG A 133 9.55 -10.29 4.31
C ARG A 133 10.18 -10.03 2.93
N TYR A 134 9.43 -10.20 1.84
CA TYR A 134 9.98 -10.16 0.48
C TYR A 134 9.52 -8.93 -0.29
N ILE A 135 8.29 -8.48 -0.05
CA ILE A 135 7.69 -7.37 -0.78
C ILE A 135 6.93 -6.42 0.15
N ALA A 136 6.82 -5.16 -0.25
CA ALA A 136 6.02 -4.15 0.43
C ALA A 136 5.14 -3.41 -0.58
N PRO A 137 3.84 -3.20 -0.31
CA PRO A 137 2.98 -2.43 -1.20
C PRO A 137 3.37 -0.94 -1.20
N ILE A 138 3.31 -0.31 -2.38
CA ILE A 138 3.56 1.11 -2.56
C ILE A 138 2.22 1.79 -2.87
N SER A 139 1.89 2.85 -2.13
CA SER A 139 0.76 3.71 -2.46
C SER A 139 1.07 4.49 -3.75
N GLU A 140 0.16 4.47 -4.72
CA GLU A 140 0.33 5.25 -5.96
C GLU A 140 0.41 6.75 -5.70
N ASP A 141 -0.28 7.25 -4.67
CA ASP A 141 -0.23 8.65 -4.24
C ASP A 141 1.17 9.04 -3.73
N ALA A 142 1.91 8.10 -3.13
CA ALA A 142 3.28 8.33 -2.67
C ALA A 142 4.25 8.54 -3.84
N ILE A 143 3.97 7.94 -5.00
CA ILE A 143 4.80 8.10 -6.21
C ILE A 143 4.51 9.44 -6.90
N GLN A 144 3.25 9.89 -6.92
CA GLN A 144 2.88 11.17 -7.53
C GLN A 144 3.23 12.40 -6.68
N GLY A 145 3.27 12.26 -5.36
CA GLY A 145 3.63 13.36 -4.43
C GLY A 145 5.05 13.90 -4.61
N GLU A 146 5.97 13.14 -5.21
CA GLU A 146 7.35 13.60 -5.49
C GLU A 146 7.45 14.48 -6.76
N LEU A 147 6.48 14.41 -7.67
CA LEU A 147 6.47 15.17 -8.93
C LEU A 147 5.98 16.63 -8.76
N PHE A 148 5.33 16.97 -7.64
CA PHE A 148 4.85 18.33 -7.35
C PHE A 148 5.69 19.08 -6.31
N ARG A 149 6.87 18.55 -5.96
CA ARG A 149 7.84 19.16 -5.05
C ARG A 149 9.07 19.76 -5.73
N GLN A 150 9.03 19.92 -7.06
CA GLN A 150 10.06 20.63 -7.84
C GLN A 150 9.52 21.97 -8.33
#